data_AF-A0A1V4V3A2-F1
#
_entry.id   AF-A0A1V4V3A2-F1
#
_cell.length_a   1.000
_cell.length_b   1.000
_cell.length_c   1.000
_cell.angle_alpha   90.00
_cell.angle_beta   90.00
_cell.angle_gamma   90.00
#
_symmetry.space_group_name_H-M   'P 1'
#
loop_
_entity.id
_entity.type
_entity.pdbx_description
1 polymer ?
#
loop_
_entity_poly.entity_id
_entity_poly.type
_entity_poly.pdbx_seq_one_letter_code
_entity_poly.pdbx_strand_id
1 'polypeptide(L)' 'MAVVVICDDSEIEVPEGERCAICGRLLEEYDEVTGTGVLGYYHWTCVTHFE' A
#
# COMPACT_ATOMS: atom_id res chain seq x y z
N MET A 1 13.86 -8.27 3.94
CA MET A 1 13.13 -7.26 4.74
C MET A 1 11.66 -7.55 4.50
N ALA A 2 10.91 -7.98 5.52
CA ALA A 2 9.49 -8.30 5.39
C ALA A 2 8.69 -7.14 5.99
N VAL A 3 7.79 -6.55 5.21
CA VAL A 3 6.89 -5.49 5.67
C VAL A 3 5.66 -6.19 6.25
N VAL A 4 5.42 -5.98 7.55
CA VAL A 4 4.20 -6.45 8.23
C VAL A 4 3.23 -5.28 8.22
N VAL A 5 2.08 -5.48 7.59
CA VAL A 5 1.01 -4.49 7.51
C VAL A 5 -0.10 -4.91 8.48
N ILE A 6 -0.58 -3.97 9.28
CA ILE A 6 -1.80 -4.15 10.09
C ILE A 6 -2.95 -3.70 9.20
N CYS A 7 -3.87 -4.63 8.89
CA CYS A 7 -5.05 -4.35 8.09
C CYS A 7 -6.01 -3.46 8.90
N ASP A 8 -6.14 -2.21 8.47
CA ASP A 8 -7.15 -1.28 8.96
C ASP A 8 -8.03 -0.92 7.76
N ASP A 9 -9.32 -1.22 7.82
CA ASP A 9 -10.29 -0.99 6.74
C ASP A 9 -10.65 0.50 6.53
N SER A 10 -9.88 1.43 7.10
CA SER A 10 -10.09 2.85 6.86
C SER A 10 -9.68 3.23 5.44
N GLU A 11 -10.46 4.11 4.80
CA GLU A 11 -10.07 4.74 3.54
C GLU A 11 -8.75 5.50 3.73
N ILE A 12 -7.75 5.19 2.91
CA ILE A 12 -6.46 5.89 2.90
C ILE A 12 -6.40 6.86 1.73
N GLU A 13 -5.98 8.09 1.99
CA GLU A 13 -5.69 9.06 0.93
C GLU A 13 -4.27 8.81 0.39
N VAL A 14 -4.20 8.39 -0.87
CA VAL A 14 -2.95 8.17 -1.60
C VAL A 14 -2.71 9.37 -2.52
N PRO A 15 -1.58 10.09 -2.39
CA PRO A 15 -1.26 11.20 -3.28
C PRO A 15 -1.18 10.77 -4.75
N GLU A 16 -1.61 11.66 -5.66
CA GLU A 16 -1.54 11.39 -7.09
C GLU A 16 -0.09 11.13 -7.55
N GLY A 17 0.08 10.09 -8.37
CA GLY A 17 1.38 9.72 -8.92
C GLY A 17 2.26 8.88 -7.98
N GLU A 18 1.76 8.49 -6.81
CA GLU A 18 2.48 7.60 -5.92
C GLU A 18 2.71 6.21 -6.52
N ARG A 19 3.80 5.59 -6.07
CA ARG A 19 4.24 4.29 -6.55
C ARG A 19 4.34 3.29 -5.42
N CYS A 20 3.93 2.07 -5.70
CA CYS A 20 4.11 0.96 -4.79
C CYS A 20 5.60 0.81 -4.46
N ALA A 21 5.96 0.99 -3.20
CA ALA A 21 7.35 0.93 -2.77
C ALA A 21 7.95 -0.50 -2.84
N ILE A 22 7.12 -1.52 -3.12
CA ILE A 22 7.55 -2.91 -3.34
C ILE A 22 7.80 -3.19 -4.83
N CYS A 23 6.85 -2.91 -5.70
CA CYS A 23 6.92 -3.31 -7.11
C CYS A 23 7.24 -2.16 -8.08
N GLY A 24 7.22 -0.90 -7.62
CA GLY A 24 7.53 0.30 -8.41
C GLY A 24 6.46 0.76 -9.40
N ARG A 25 5.35 0.01 -9.53
CA ARG A 25 4.20 0.40 -10.36
C ARG A 25 3.41 1.53 -9.69
N LEU A 26 2.70 2.31 -10.50
CA LEU A 26 1.78 3.35 -10.02
C LEU A 26 0.68 2.72 -9.16
N LEU A 27 0.25 3.46 -8.15
CA LEU A 27 -0.95 3.18 -7.38
C LEU A 27 -2.10 3.94 -8.05
N GLU A 28 -3.04 3.20 -8.61
CA GLU A 28 -4.21 3.77 -9.29
C GLU A 28 -5.34 4.03 -8.28
N GLU A 29 -6.28 4.93 -8.60
CA GLU A 29 -7.43 5.28 -7.74
C GLU A 29 -8.26 4.06 -7.30
N TYR A 30 -8.27 3.00 -8.12
CA TYR A 30 -9.04 1.78 -7.89
C TYR A 30 -8.20 0.61 -7.36
N ASP A 31 -6.91 0.81 -7.10
CA ASP A 31 -6.11 -0.22 -6.45
C ASP A 31 -6.54 -0.37 -4.99
N GLU A 32 -6.63 -1.62 -4.50
CA GLU A 32 -6.58 -1.84 -3.06
C GLU A 32 -5.16 -1.51 -2.60
N VAL A 33 -5.02 -0.43 -1.84
CA VAL A 33 -3.75 0.09 -1.37
C VAL A 33 -3.68 -0.02 0.15
N THR A 34 -2.48 -0.29 0.66
CA THR A 34 -2.18 -0.22 2.08
C THR A 34 -0.87 0.51 2.32
N GLY A 35 -0.65 1.01 3.54
CA GLY A 35 0.56 1.72 3.92
C GLY A 35 0.27 3.04 4.61
N THR A 36 1.30 3.88 4.72
CA THR A 36 1.21 5.21 5.33
C THR A 36 2.14 6.16 4.62
N GLY A 37 1.91 7.47 4.71
CA GLY A 37 2.85 8.48 4.19
C GLY A 37 4.26 8.41 4.82
N VAL A 38 4.44 7.73 5.95
CA VAL A 38 5.75 7.57 6.62
C VAL A 38 6.49 6.33 6.13
N LEU A 39 5.79 5.21 5.96
CA LEU A 39 6.40 3.92 5.57
C LEU A 39 6.36 3.68 4.05
N GLY A 40 5.56 4.45 3.34
CA GLY A 40 5.25 4.26 1.92
C GLY A 40 3.92 3.53 1.72
N TYR A 41 3.47 3.56 0.47
CA TYR A 41 2.24 2.92 0.01
C TYR A 41 2.56 1.68 -0.83
N TYR A 42 1.67 0.69 -0.79
CA TYR A 42 1.85 -0.61 -1.42
C TYR A 42 0.53 -1.11 -1.98
N HIS A 43 0.58 -1.79 -3.13
CA HIS A 43 -0.56 -2.62 -3.55
C HIS A 43 -0.84 -3.67 -2.48
N TRP A 44 -2.12 -3.89 -2.19
CA TRP A 44 -2.57 -4.93 -1.27
C TRP A 44 -2.00 -6.31 -1.64
N THR A 45 -1.90 -6.60 -2.93
CA THR A 45 -1.34 -7.85 -3.46
C THR A 45 0.18 -7.98 -3.34
N CYS A 46 0.89 -6.88 -3.07
CA CYS A 46 2.35 -6.86 -2.93
C CYS A 46 2.82 -7.13 -1.50
N VAL A 47 1.92 -7.12 -0.52
CA VAL A 47 2.24 -7.41 0.89
C VAL A 47 1.71 -8.79 1.28
N THR A 48 2.39 -9.43 2.23
CA THR A 48 1.91 -10.69 2.82
C THR A 48 1.00 -10.38 3.99
N HIS A 49 -0.23 -10.87 3.93
CA HIS A 49 -1.23 -10.71 4.98
C HIS A 49 -1.21 -11.92 5.92
N PHE A 50 -1.34 -11.67 7.22
CA PHE A 50 -1.57 -12.69 8.23
C PHE A 50 -2.92 -12.40 8.88
N GLU A 51 -3.74 -13.44 9.04
CA GLU A 51 -5.02 -13.37 9.75
C GLU A 51 -4.86 -13.12 11.26
#